data_AF-A0A4U0V650-F1
#
_entry.id   AF-A0A4U0V650-F1
#
_cell.length_a   1.000
_cell.length_b   1.000
_cell.length_c   1.000
_cell.angle_alpha   90.00
_cell.angle_beta   90.00
_cell.angle_gamma   90.00
#
_symmetry.space_group_name_H-M   'P 1'
#
loop_
_entity.id
_entity.type
_entity.pdbx_description
1 polymer ?
#
loop_
_entity_poly.entity_id
_entity_poly.type
_entity_poly.pdbx_seq_one_letter_code
_entity_poly.pdbx_strand_id
1 'polypeptide(L)'
;MATFPILGILVEAEAFDDYGGWVLDSQFEMEMGSPYLLAHGNGVPVADATTTISIPLVDRGNYKVWVRAKDWVPGHHPGRFEVIVDDTVLETEFGANDMDWNWQLGGSVDLPPGEVQLTLHDLTGFCGRCDAIFLTLDDVPPPEFGEPVQEAERAWRRRLRGLPSEPVPGGTFDVIVVGGGLVGAAAALTAARFGERVALVQDRPWLGGNASVEVGLSPRGVRGPLVEEIQNRTAEGDIYAMQLLEAHPNAKIFLEHTVYDAVTTDGAIVS
;
A
#
# COMPACT_ATOMS: atom_id res chain seq x y z
N MET A 1 17.78 18.16 -13.82
CA MET A 1 16.63 17.82 -12.96
C MET A 1 15.65 17.08 -13.83
N ALA A 2 15.32 15.83 -13.52
CA ALA A 2 14.28 15.11 -14.25
C ALA A 2 12.98 15.93 -14.18
N THR A 3 12.32 16.11 -15.32
CA THR A 3 11.09 16.91 -15.40
C THR A 3 9.93 15.95 -15.23
N PHE A 4 9.33 15.93 -14.04
CA PHE A 4 8.18 15.07 -13.77
C PHE A 4 6.90 15.67 -14.35
N PRO A 5 5.92 14.85 -14.78
CA PRO A 5 4.62 15.34 -15.21
C PRO A 5 4.00 16.23 -14.13
N ILE A 6 3.51 17.40 -14.54
CA ILE A 6 2.89 18.37 -13.64
C ILE A 6 1.40 18.06 -13.47
N LEU A 7 0.75 17.65 -14.56
CA LEU A 7 -0.67 17.32 -14.64
C LEU A 7 -0.84 15.82 -14.91
N GLY A 8 -2.06 15.33 -14.67
CA GLY A 8 -2.44 13.94 -14.86
C GLY A 8 -3.20 13.41 -13.65
N ILE A 9 -3.73 12.21 -13.79
CA ILE A 9 -4.51 11.51 -12.78
C ILE A 9 -3.66 10.31 -12.34
N LEU A 10 -3.22 10.32 -11.09
CA LEU A 10 -2.52 9.20 -10.49
C LEU A 10 -3.50 8.43 -9.60
N VAL A 11 -3.72 7.17 -9.93
CA VAL A 11 -4.55 6.23 -9.18
C VAL A 11 -3.61 5.19 -8.59
N GLU A 12 -3.42 5.23 -7.27
CA GLU A 12 -2.66 4.19 -6.58
C GLU A 12 -3.58 2.99 -6.33
N ALA A 13 -3.05 1.78 -6.49
CA ALA A 13 -3.85 0.56 -6.49
C ALA A 13 -4.50 0.32 -5.12
N GLU A 14 -3.88 0.76 -4.02
CA GLU A 14 -4.44 0.75 -2.67
C GLU A 14 -5.60 1.74 -2.47
N ALA A 15 -5.83 2.64 -3.42
CA ALA A 15 -6.97 3.54 -3.39
C ALA A 15 -8.19 2.96 -4.14
N PHE A 16 -8.11 1.71 -4.62
CA PHE A 16 -9.25 1.08 -5.29
C PHE A 16 -10.42 0.88 -4.32
N ASP A 17 -11.64 1.11 -4.81
CA ASP A 17 -12.86 1.03 -4.00
C ASP A 17 -13.23 -0.42 -3.65
N ASP A 18 -12.95 -1.37 -4.54
CA ASP A 18 -13.14 -2.80 -4.35
C ASP A 18 -11.91 -3.56 -4.86
N TYR A 19 -11.28 -4.36 -4.01
CA TYR A 19 -10.15 -5.19 -4.41
C TYR A 19 -10.58 -6.49 -5.08
N GLY A 20 -11.86 -6.85 -5.02
CA GLY A 20 -12.36 -8.14 -5.51
C GLY A 20 -11.64 -9.29 -4.81
N GLY A 21 -10.82 -10.02 -5.56
CA GLY A 21 -9.95 -11.07 -5.01
C GLY A 21 -8.47 -10.70 -4.94
N TRP A 22 -8.09 -9.47 -5.29
CA TRP A 22 -6.76 -8.94 -5.04
C TRP A 22 -6.58 -8.64 -3.55
N VAL A 23 -5.33 -8.69 -3.10
CA VAL A 23 -4.98 -8.36 -1.71
C VAL A 23 -3.98 -7.21 -1.69
N LEU A 24 -4.14 -6.30 -0.72
CA LEU A 24 -3.18 -5.24 -0.46
C LEU A 24 -1.92 -5.82 0.17
N ASP A 25 -0.76 -5.50 -0.38
CA ASP A 25 0.52 -5.94 0.16
C ASP A 25 1.51 -4.77 0.29
N SER A 26 2.25 -4.76 1.41
CA SER A 26 3.20 -3.71 1.80
C SER A 26 4.67 -4.11 1.63
N GLN A 27 4.98 -5.30 1.09
CA GLN A 27 6.33 -5.87 1.13
C GLN A 27 7.40 -4.96 0.51
N PHE A 28 7.06 -4.19 -0.54
CA PHE A 28 7.99 -3.35 -1.29
C PHE A 28 7.72 -1.85 -1.12
N GLU A 29 7.04 -1.44 -0.06
CA GLU A 29 6.63 -0.04 0.11
C GLU A 29 7.82 0.93 0.23
N MET A 30 8.95 0.48 0.79
CA MET A 30 10.17 1.29 0.90
C MET A 30 10.82 1.54 -0.47
N GLU A 31 10.72 0.57 -1.37
CA GLU A 31 11.22 0.63 -2.75
C GLU A 31 10.26 1.42 -3.65
N MET A 32 8.95 1.22 -3.50
CA MET A 32 7.96 1.81 -4.39
C MET A 32 7.46 3.18 -3.97
N GLY A 33 7.47 3.45 -2.67
CA GLY A 33 6.83 4.61 -2.05
C GLY A 33 5.33 4.45 -1.79
N SER A 34 4.79 3.26 -2.02
CA SER A 34 3.37 2.90 -1.89
C SER A 34 3.24 1.38 -1.72
N PRO A 35 2.18 0.87 -1.07
CA PRO A 35 1.77 -0.52 -1.18
C PRO A 35 1.24 -0.82 -2.60
N TYR A 36 0.84 -2.07 -2.85
CA TYR A 36 0.37 -2.53 -4.16
C TYR A 36 -0.71 -3.59 -4.03
N LEU A 37 -1.48 -3.81 -5.10
CA LEU A 37 -2.41 -4.92 -5.18
C LEU A 37 -1.73 -6.17 -5.77
N LEU A 38 -2.01 -7.30 -5.13
CA LEU A 38 -1.48 -8.62 -5.45
C LEU A 38 -2.61 -9.62 -5.77
N ALA A 39 -2.60 -10.21 -6.96
CA ALA A 39 -3.54 -11.25 -7.38
C ALA A 39 -3.08 -12.65 -6.90
N HIS A 40 -3.31 -12.98 -5.63
CA HIS A 40 -2.86 -14.25 -5.04
C HIS A 40 -3.93 -15.36 -5.09
N GLY A 41 -4.24 -15.84 -6.30
CA GLY A 41 -5.29 -16.84 -6.54
C GLY A 41 -4.85 -18.31 -6.53
N ASN A 42 -3.57 -18.60 -6.23
CA ASN A 42 -2.98 -19.95 -6.28
C ASN A 42 -3.22 -20.68 -7.61
N GLY A 43 -3.09 -19.95 -8.72
CA GLY A 43 -3.27 -20.47 -10.08
C GLY A 43 -4.70 -20.50 -10.60
N VAL A 44 -5.63 -19.90 -9.86
CA VAL A 44 -6.97 -19.59 -10.33
C VAL A 44 -7.09 -18.06 -10.37
N PRO A 45 -7.44 -17.45 -11.52
CA PRO A 45 -7.66 -16.01 -11.59
C PRO A 45 -8.56 -15.49 -10.48
N VAL A 46 -8.14 -14.41 -9.82
CA VAL A 46 -8.93 -13.76 -8.78
C VAL A 46 -10.01 -12.87 -9.38
N ALA A 47 -11.02 -12.51 -8.57
CA ALA A 47 -12.03 -11.56 -8.99
C ALA A 47 -11.41 -10.16 -9.19
N ASP A 48 -11.96 -9.41 -10.15
CA ASP A 48 -11.45 -8.11 -10.56
C ASP A 48 -11.44 -7.09 -9.42
N ALA A 49 -10.38 -6.26 -9.37
CA ALA A 49 -10.36 -5.07 -8.54
C ALA A 49 -10.89 -3.88 -9.36
N THR A 50 -11.71 -3.02 -8.77
CA THR A 50 -12.33 -1.88 -9.46
C THR A 50 -12.26 -0.59 -8.65
N THR A 51 -12.20 0.53 -9.36
CA THR A 51 -12.38 1.87 -8.80
C THR A 51 -12.96 2.82 -9.83
N THR A 52 -13.51 3.93 -9.37
CA THR A 52 -14.05 4.96 -10.25
C THR A 52 -13.25 6.26 -10.10
N ILE A 53 -12.83 6.83 -11.23
CA ILE A 53 -12.22 8.15 -11.29
C ILE A 53 -13.11 9.16 -12.01
N SER A 54 -12.94 10.43 -11.70
CA SER A 54 -13.69 11.52 -12.33
C SER A 54 -12.80 12.29 -13.32
N ILE A 55 -13.27 12.45 -14.56
CA ILE A 55 -12.63 13.23 -15.62
C ILE A 55 -13.35 14.59 -15.72
N PRO A 56 -12.70 15.70 -15.34
CA PRO A 56 -13.29 17.03 -15.47
C PRO A 56 -13.59 17.41 -16.93
N LEU A 57 -14.62 18.24 -17.16
CA LEU A 57 -14.99 18.73 -18.50
C LEU A 57 -13.84 19.34 -19.30
N VAL A 58 -12.94 20.02 -18.59
CA VAL A 58 -11.77 20.69 -19.17
C VAL A 58 -10.67 19.72 -19.58
N ASP A 59 -10.68 18.50 -19.04
CA ASP A 59 -9.61 17.51 -19.22
C ASP A 59 -10.03 16.35 -20.15
N ARG A 60 -11.22 16.42 -20.78
CA ARG A 60 -11.60 15.43 -21.80
C ARG A 60 -10.54 15.31 -22.90
N GLY A 61 -10.25 14.09 -23.37
CA GLY A 61 -9.32 13.87 -24.46
C GLY A 61 -8.72 12.48 -24.51
N ASN A 62 -7.72 12.30 -25.37
CA ASN A 62 -7.03 11.04 -25.57
C ASN A 62 -5.87 10.89 -24.58
N TYR A 63 -6.10 10.15 -23.51
CA TYR A 63 -5.13 9.93 -22.44
C TYR A 63 -4.18 8.80 -22.79
N LYS A 64 -2.89 8.99 -22.51
CA LYS A 64 -1.94 7.89 -22.36
C LYS A 64 -2.10 7.28 -20.99
N VAL A 65 -2.23 5.96 -20.94
CA VAL A 65 -2.38 5.22 -19.69
C VAL A 65 -1.10 4.46 -19.42
N TRP A 66 -0.43 4.79 -18.33
CA TRP A 66 0.76 4.11 -17.84
C TRP A 66 0.40 3.26 -16.62
N VAL A 67 0.94 2.07 -16.52
CA VAL A 67 0.73 1.18 -15.38
C VAL A 67 2.07 0.84 -14.77
N ARG A 68 2.21 1.03 -13.45
CA ARG A 68 3.37 0.58 -12.69
C ARG A 68 3.10 -0.81 -12.15
N ALA A 69 3.88 -1.76 -12.64
CA ALA A 69 3.75 -3.18 -12.33
C ALA A 69 5.13 -3.81 -12.13
N LYS A 70 5.13 -5.04 -11.63
CA LYS A 70 6.35 -5.86 -11.53
C LYS A 70 6.16 -7.20 -12.22
N ASP A 71 7.08 -7.55 -13.11
CA ASP A 71 7.25 -8.92 -13.54
C ASP A 71 8.10 -9.67 -12.49
N TRP A 72 7.43 -10.50 -11.70
CA TRP A 72 8.06 -11.10 -10.54
C TRP A 72 8.83 -12.38 -10.82
N VAL A 73 8.67 -12.96 -12.02
CA VAL A 73 9.53 -14.03 -12.53
C VAL A 73 9.81 -13.76 -14.02
N PRO A 74 10.78 -12.89 -14.31
CA PRO A 74 11.26 -12.67 -15.67
C PRO A 74 11.54 -13.98 -16.41
N GLY A 75 11.19 -14.02 -17.69
CA GLY A 75 11.25 -15.18 -18.59
C GLY A 75 10.12 -16.19 -18.44
N HIS A 76 9.29 -16.09 -17.39
CA HIS A 76 8.13 -16.98 -17.18
C HIS A 76 6.80 -16.23 -17.08
N HIS A 77 6.82 -14.99 -16.59
CA HIS A 77 5.66 -14.09 -16.53
C HIS A 77 4.41 -14.75 -15.93
N PRO A 78 4.48 -15.27 -14.68
CA PRO A 78 3.34 -15.94 -14.08
C PRO A 78 2.27 -14.96 -13.57
N GLY A 79 2.61 -13.71 -13.26
CA GLY A 79 1.68 -12.72 -12.68
C GLY A 79 1.11 -11.74 -13.71
N ARG A 80 0.45 -12.24 -14.76
CA ARG A 80 -0.05 -11.41 -15.85
C ARG A 80 -1.46 -10.92 -15.57
N PHE A 81 -1.75 -9.70 -16.00
CA PHE A 81 -3.05 -9.08 -15.83
C PHE A 81 -3.30 -8.04 -16.93
N GLU A 82 -4.56 -7.68 -17.10
CA GLU A 82 -5.00 -6.61 -17.98
C GLU A 82 -5.52 -5.44 -17.16
N VAL A 83 -5.46 -4.25 -17.75
CA VAL A 83 -6.16 -3.07 -17.24
C VAL A 83 -7.28 -2.73 -18.22
N ILE A 84 -8.47 -2.50 -17.68
CA ILE A 84 -9.65 -2.11 -18.43
C ILE A 84 -10.07 -0.71 -18.00
N VAL A 85 -10.36 0.15 -18.97
CA VAL A 85 -10.85 1.52 -18.78
C VAL A 85 -12.25 1.58 -19.38
N ASP A 86 -13.27 1.68 -18.51
CA ASP A 86 -14.67 1.35 -18.82
C ASP A 86 -14.79 -0.01 -19.53
N ASP A 87 -15.21 -0.01 -20.79
CA ASP A 87 -15.35 -1.22 -21.61
C ASP A 87 -14.11 -1.49 -22.50
N THR A 88 -13.05 -0.69 -22.38
CA THR A 88 -11.85 -0.76 -23.22
C THR A 88 -10.70 -1.45 -22.51
N VAL A 89 -10.37 -2.67 -22.93
CA VAL A 89 -9.14 -3.35 -22.50
C VAL A 89 -7.93 -2.66 -23.14
N LEU A 90 -6.93 -2.30 -22.34
CA LEU A 90 -5.69 -1.72 -22.85
C LEU A 90 -4.94 -2.71 -23.76
N GLU A 91 -4.16 -2.19 -24.71
CA GLU A 91 -3.46 -3.03 -25.70
C GLU A 91 -2.38 -3.93 -25.08
N THR A 92 -1.91 -3.57 -23.89
CA THR A 92 -0.78 -4.19 -23.22
C THR A 92 -1.24 -5.14 -22.12
N GLU A 93 -0.74 -6.38 -22.15
CA GLU A 93 -0.73 -7.27 -21.00
C GLU A 93 0.42 -6.86 -20.05
N PHE A 94 0.12 -6.68 -18.76
CA PHE A 94 1.07 -6.23 -17.75
C PHE A 94 1.63 -7.38 -16.91
N GLY A 95 2.75 -7.15 -16.23
CA GLY A 95 3.43 -8.18 -15.43
C GLY A 95 4.21 -9.21 -16.25
N ALA A 96 4.52 -8.87 -17.50
CA ALA A 96 5.14 -9.78 -18.48
C ALA A 96 6.20 -9.08 -19.37
N ASN A 97 7.05 -8.26 -18.77
CA ASN A 97 7.98 -7.40 -19.51
C ASN A 97 9.46 -7.58 -19.13
N ASP A 98 9.79 -8.62 -18.34
CA ASP A 98 11.14 -8.91 -17.82
C ASP A 98 11.74 -7.84 -16.90
N MET A 99 10.95 -6.86 -16.48
CA MET A 99 11.40 -5.77 -15.62
C MET A 99 10.91 -5.96 -14.18
N ASP A 100 11.69 -5.42 -13.24
CA ASP A 100 11.22 -5.23 -11.87
C ASP A 100 10.11 -4.13 -11.84
N TRP A 101 9.96 -3.38 -10.76
CA TRP A 101 8.99 -2.29 -10.65
C TRP A 101 9.24 -1.22 -11.71
N ASN A 102 8.41 -1.18 -12.75
CA ASN A 102 8.56 -0.23 -13.85
C ASN A 102 7.21 0.31 -14.32
N TRP A 103 7.25 1.51 -14.89
CA TRP A 103 6.13 2.03 -15.67
C TRP A 103 6.14 1.43 -17.08
N GLN A 104 5.00 0.93 -17.51
CA GLN A 104 4.76 0.44 -18.87
C GLN A 104 3.59 1.20 -19.48
N LEU A 105 3.77 1.70 -20.70
CA LEU A 105 2.69 2.34 -21.45
C LEU A 105 1.70 1.26 -21.88
N GLY A 106 0.43 1.41 -21.46
CA GLY A 106 -0.66 0.50 -21.78
C GLY A 106 -1.34 0.76 -23.11
N GLY A 107 -1.28 2.01 -23.59
CA GLY A 107 -1.96 2.46 -24.79
C GLY A 107 -2.51 3.88 -24.60
N SER A 108 -3.48 4.24 -25.44
CA SER A 108 -4.22 5.49 -25.30
C SER A 108 -5.73 5.26 -25.37
N VAL A 109 -6.48 5.99 -24.56
CA VAL A 109 -7.95 5.88 -24.45
C VAL A 109 -8.56 7.28 -24.52
N ASP A 110 -9.58 7.45 -25.35
CA ASP A 110 -10.35 8.70 -25.41
C ASP A 110 -11.36 8.74 -24.26
N LEU A 111 -11.14 9.63 -23.30
CA LEU A 111 -11.96 9.73 -22.10
C LEU A 111 -12.91 10.94 -22.17
N PRO A 112 -14.24 10.71 -22.17
CA PRO A 112 -15.21 11.78 -22.04
C PRO A 112 -15.21 12.33 -20.60
N PRO A 113 -15.80 13.51 -20.37
CA PRO A 113 -15.96 14.01 -19.02
C PRO A 113 -17.02 13.20 -18.27
N GLY A 114 -16.76 12.97 -16.98
CA GLY A 114 -17.62 12.15 -16.12
C GLY A 114 -16.85 11.07 -15.38
N GLU A 115 -17.58 10.11 -14.84
CA GLU A 115 -17.04 8.97 -14.13
C GLU A 115 -16.53 7.92 -15.14
N VAL A 116 -15.33 7.40 -14.89
CA VAL A 116 -14.67 6.34 -15.65
C VAL A 116 -14.26 5.24 -14.68
N GLN A 117 -14.63 4.01 -14.97
CA GLN A 117 -14.23 2.85 -14.19
C GLN A 117 -12.85 2.35 -14.63
N LEU A 118 -11.99 2.06 -13.66
CA LEU A 118 -10.74 1.33 -13.86
C LEU A 118 -10.88 -0.06 -13.26
N THR A 119 -10.42 -1.07 -13.99
CA THR A 119 -10.47 -2.46 -13.56
C THR A 119 -9.11 -3.14 -13.74
N LEU A 120 -8.66 -3.87 -12.71
CA LEU A 120 -7.55 -4.81 -12.81
C LEU A 120 -8.12 -6.22 -12.99
N HIS A 121 -7.83 -6.83 -14.14
CA HIS A 121 -8.29 -8.17 -14.48
C HIS A 121 -7.13 -9.16 -14.42
N ASP A 122 -7.15 -10.07 -13.45
CA ASP A 122 -6.13 -11.11 -13.30
C ASP A 122 -6.31 -12.20 -14.36
N LEU A 123 -5.22 -12.60 -15.02
CA LEU A 123 -5.25 -13.63 -16.07
C LEU A 123 -4.79 -15.00 -15.56
N THR A 124 -4.14 -15.07 -14.40
CA THR A 124 -3.37 -16.28 -14.04
C THR A 124 -3.63 -16.79 -12.64
N GLY A 125 -4.00 -15.94 -11.68
CA GLY A 125 -4.05 -16.33 -10.27
C GLY A 125 -2.67 -16.50 -9.63
N PHE A 126 -1.60 -16.11 -10.32
CA PHE A 126 -0.21 -16.32 -9.87
C PHE A 126 0.50 -14.99 -9.63
N CYS A 127 -0.02 -14.23 -8.66
CA CYS A 127 0.65 -13.09 -8.05
C CYS A 127 0.92 -11.95 -9.04
N GLY A 128 -0.05 -11.56 -9.86
CA GLY A 128 0.01 -10.29 -10.60
C GLY A 128 0.16 -9.11 -9.64
N ARG A 129 0.97 -8.10 -10.01
CA ARG A 129 1.34 -6.98 -9.12
C ARG A 129 1.14 -5.64 -9.80
N CYS A 130 0.25 -4.83 -9.26
CA CYS A 130 -0.04 -3.48 -9.74
C CYS A 130 0.11 -2.48 -8.59
N ASP A 131 0.97 -1.49 -8.77
CA ASP A 131 1.19 -0.39 -7.82
C ASP A 131 0.30 0.81 -8.17
N ALA A 132 0.33 1.28 -9.42
CA ALA A 132 -0.40 2.49 -9.78
C ALA A 132 -0.74 2.56 -11.26
N ILE A 133 -1.78 3.31 -11.58
CA ILE A 133 -2.19 3.70 -12.93
C ILE A 133 -2.06 5.22 -13.04
N PHE A 134 -1.31 5.69 -14.04
CA PHE A 134 -1.14 7.11 -14.32
C PHE A 134 -1.70 7.47 -15.70
N LEU A 135 -2.71 8.33 -15.72
CA LEU A 135 -3.36 8.82 -16.93
C LEU A 135 -2.88 10.25 -17.20
N THR A 136 -2.37 10.51 -18.40
CA THR A 136 -1.92 11.85 -18.80
C THR A 136 -2.27 12.20 -20.24
N LEU A 137 -2.55 13.49 -20.49
CA LEU A 137 -2.67 14.07 -21.83
C LEU A 137 -1.33 14.53 -22.40
N ASP A 138 -0.28 14.56 -21.57
CA ASP A 138 1.06 15.00 -21.95
C ASP A 138 1.90 13.85 -22.54
N ASP A 139 2.97 14.22 -23.26
CA ASP A 139 3.95 13.26 -23.78
C ASP A 139 5.04 12.88 -22.76
N VAL A 140 5.06 13.52 -21.59
CA VAL A 140 6.08 13.27 -20.56
C VAL A 140 5.73 11.99 -19.78
N PRO A 141 6.60 10.98 -19.75
CA PRO A 141 6.35 9.75 -19.00
C PRO A 141 6.38 10.02 -17.47
N PRO A 142 5.74 9.14 -16.67
CA PRO A 142 5.90 9.17 -15.22
C PRO A 142 7.38 8.97 -14.82
N PRO A 143 7.79 9.45 -13.63
CA PRO A 143 9.17 9.32 -13.17
C PRO A 143 9.59 7.86 -13.04
N GLU A 144 10.83 7.56 -13.42
CA GLU A 144 11.51 6.34 -12.97
C GLU A 144 11.82 6.48 -11.48
N PHE A 145 11.52 5.43 -10.71
CA PHE A 145 11.72 5.42 -9.27
C PHE A 145 13.09 4.84 -8.96
N GLY A 146 13.89 5.55 -8.16
CA GLY A 146 15.08 4.95 -7.55
C GLY A 146 14.69 3.88 -6.52
N GLU A 147 15.64 2.99 -6.19
CA GLU A 147 15.52 2.06 -5.07
C GLU A 147 16.60 2.40 -4.02
N PRO A 148 16.23 2.93 -2.83
CA PRO A 148 14.87 3.27 -2.39
C PRO A 148 14.31 4.51 -3.10
N VAL A 149 12.98 4.65 -3.09
CA VAL A 149 12.30 5.82 -3.65
C VAL A 149 12.77 7.11 -2.97
N GLN A 150 13.01 8.16 -3.75
CA GLN A 150 13.48 9.44 -3.20
C GLN A 150 12.30 10.39 -2.94
N GLU A 151 12.61 11.47 -2.23
CA GLU A 151 11.62 12.44 -1.79
C GLU A 151 10.95 13.17 -2.98
N ALA A 152 11.63 13.30 -4.11
CA ALA A 152 11.06 13.94 -5.30
C ALA A 152 9.91 13.12 -5.88
N GLU A 153 10.05 11.79 -5.94
CA GLU A 153 9.04 10.85 -6.41
C GLU A 153 7.86 10.77 -5.42
N ARG A 154 8.13 10.73 -4.11
CA ARG A 154 7.09 10.82 -3.07
C ARG A 154 6.32 12.13 -3.18
N ALA A 155 7.01 13.26 -3.37
CA ALA A 155 6.39 14.56 -3.56
C ALA A 155 5.55 14.65 -4.84
N TRP A 156 5.98 13.98 -5.92
CA TRP A 156 5.20 13.86 -7.15
C TRP A 156 3.87 13.14 -6.92
N ARG A 157 3.90 11.96 -6.26
CA ARG A 157 2.69 11.22 -5.88
C ARG A 157 1.76 12.05 -5.01
N ARG A 158 2.27 12.65 -3.93
CA ARG A 158 1.48 13.51 -3.02
C ARG A 158 0.82 14.67 -3.76
N ARG A 159 1.56 15.35 -4.65
CA ARG A 159 1.02 16.47 -5.43
C ARG A 159 -0.17 16.05 -6.30
N LEU A 160 -0.03 14.96 -7.06
CA LEU A 160 -1.09 14.50 -7.96
C LEU A 160 -2.33 14.00 -7.21
N ARG A 161 -2.14 13.53 -5.98
CA ARG A 161 -3.23 13.11 -5.08
C ARG A 161 -3.83 14.25 -4.24
N GLY A 162 -3.32 15.48 -4.37
CA GLY A 162 -3.76 16.62 -3.55
C GLY A 162 -3.40 16.47 -2.06
N LEU A 163 -2.40 15.66 -1.73
CA LEU A 163 -1.94 15.46 -0.36
C LEU A 163 -1.01 16.60 0.09
N PRO A 164 -0.96 16.91 1.40
CA PRO A 164 -0.04 17.91 1.94
C PRO A 164 1.42 17.61 1.60
N SER A 165 2.20 18.67 1.38
CA SER A 165 3.65 18.55 1.16
C SER A 165 4.44 18.26 2.43
N GLU A 166 3.86 18.58 3.60
CA GLU A 166 4.44 18.33 4.91
C GLU A 166 3.60 17.30 5.67
N PRO A 167 4.20 16.45 6.52
CA PRO A 167 3.47 15.48 7.33
C PRO A 167 2.41 16.15 8.22
N VAL A 168 1.25 15.52 8.33
CA VAL A 168 0.20 15.97 9.25
C VAL A 168 0.59 15.58 10.68
N PRO A 169 0.54 16.49 11.67
CA PRO A 169 0.88 16.15 13.05
C PRO A 169 0.05 14.99 13.63
N GLY A 170 0.71 13.88 13.97
CA GLY A 170 0.05 12.66 14.50
C GLY A 170 -0.25 12.68 16.02
N GLY A 171 0.37 13.62 16.74
CA GLY A 171 0.27 13.79 18.19
C GLY A 171 1.63 13.91 18.88
N THR A 172 1.64 13.95 20.21
CA THR A 172 2.86 13.91 21.04
C THR A 172 2.84 12.65 21.90
N PHE A 173 3.90 11.87 21.79
CA PHE A 173 4.05 10.58 22.47
C PHE A 173 5.37 10.54 23.22
N ASP A 174 5.40 9.77 24.30
CA ASP A 174 6.62 9.51 25.07
C ASP A 174 7.38 8.31 24.47
N VAL A 175 6.64 7.36 23.88
CA VAL A 175 7.18 6.17 23.20
C VAL A 175 6.49 5.98 21.86
N ILE A 176 7.27 5.77 20.80
CA ILE A 176 6.79 5.33 19.49
C ILE A 176 7.32 3.91 19.26
N VAL A 177 6.41 2.98 19.01
CA VAL A 177 6.74 1.58 18.65
C VAL A 177 6.39 1.40 17.18
N VAL A 178 7.37 1.03 16.37
CA VAL A 178 7.19 0.76 14.94
C VAL A 178 7.18 -0.76 14.74
N GLY A 179 6.08 -1.28 14.22
CA GLY A 179 5.84 -2.70 14.03
C GLY A 179 4.93 -3.29 15.12
N GLY A 180 3.70 -3.62 14.72
CA GLY A 180 2.63 -4.25 15.51
C GLY A 180 2.73 -5.75 15.66
N GLY A 181 3.87 -6.37 15.34
CA GLY A 181 4.13 -7.78 15.63
C GLY A 181 4.00 -8.10 17.13
N LEU A 182 3.96 -9.38 17.51
CA LEU A 182 3.71 -9.75 18.90
C LEU A 182 4.65 -9.09 19.93
N VAL A 183 5.93 -8.92 19.57
CA VAL A 183 6.92 -8.25 20.42
C VAL A 183 6.67 -6.73 20.50
N GLY A 184 6.31 -6.09 19.38
CA GLY A 184 5.99 -4.66 19.36
C GLY A 184 4.69 -4.34 20.09
N ALA A 185 3.65 -5.16 19.90
CA ALA A 185 2.42 -5.07 20.69
C ALA A 185 2.69 -5.23 22.20
N ALA A 186 3.54 -6.19 22.58
CA ALA A 186 3.96 -6.36 23.97
C ALA A 186 4.74 -5.14 24.50
N ALA A 187 5.65 -4.57 23.70
CA ALA A 187 6.38 -3.36 24.08
C ALA A 187 5.44 -2.16 24.28
N ALA A 188 4.52 -1.95 23.34
CA ALA A 188 3.54 -0.87 23.40
C ALA A 188 2.62 -1.00 24.62
N LEU A 189 2.07 -2.20 24.86
CA LEU A 189 1.18 -2.44 26.00
C LEU A 189 1.92 -2.29 27.34
N THR A 190 3.19 -2.71 27.38
CA THR A 190 4.04 -2.54 28.57
C THR A 190 4.25 -1.05 28.87
N ALA A 191 4.72 -0.27 27.88
CA ALA A 191 4.95 1.16 28.05
C ALA A 191 3.67 1.90 28.48
N ALA A 192 2.54 1.57 27.86
CA ALA A 192 1.24 2.13 28.20
C ALA A 192 0.88 1.82 29.67
N ARG A 193 1.04 0.56 30.12
CA ARG A 193 0.81 0.12 31.51
C ARG A 193 1.73 0.80 32.52
N PHE A 194 2.90 1.27 32.10
CA PHE A 194 3.81 2.07 32.93
C PHE A 194 3.47 3.58 32.95
N GLY A 195 2.42 4.00 32.23
CA GLY A 195 1.93 5.38 32.24
C GLY A 195 2.40 6.24 31.07
N GLU A 196 3.21 5.70 30.16
CA GLU A 196 3.72 6.42 28.99
C GLU A 196 2.62 6.60 27.93
N ARG A 197 2.61 7.73 27.22
CA ARG A 197 1.79 7.92 26.01
C ARG A 197 2.46 7.23 24.84
N VAL A 198 1.81 6.22 24.30
CA VAL A 198 2.39 5.34 23.28
C VAL A 198 1.69 5.52 21.94
N ALA A 199 2.48 5.70 20.88
CA ALA A 199 2.02 5.45 19.51
C ALA A 199 2.53 4.07 19.07
N LEU A 200 1.63 3.16 18.72
CA LEU A 200 1.97 1.94 17.98
C LEU A 200 1.66 2.17 16.50
N VAL A 201 2.69 2.12 15.66
CA VAL A 201 2.57 2.29 14.21
C VAL A 201 2.77 0.95 13.53
N GLN A 202 1.82 0.55 12.68
CA GLN A 202 1.82 -0.73 11.97
C GLN A 202 1.37 -0.52 10.53
N ASP A 203 2.12 -1.10 9.61
CA ASP A 203 1.94 -0.97 8.15
C ASP A 203 0.73 -1.74 7.61
N ARG A 204 0.22 -2.70 8.38
CA ARG A 204 -0.91 -3.58 8.01
C ARG A 204 -2.12 -3.38 8.92
N PRO A 205 -3.32 -3.83 8.50
CA PRO A 205 -4.53 -3.74 9.32
C PRO A 205 -4.55 -4.67 10.54
N TRP A 206 -3.55 -5.55 10.70
CA TRP A 206 -3.51 -6.55 11.77
C TRP A 206 -2.28 -6.42 12.67
N LEU A 207 -2.48 -6.73 13.95
CA LEU A 207 -1.40 -6.90 14.93
C LEU A 207 -1.01 -8.38 15.04
N GLY A 208 0.20 -8.63 15.55
CA GLY A 208 0.71 -9.98 15.84
C GLY A 208 1.76 -10.51 14.88
N GLY A 209 1.92 -9.91 13.70
CA GLY A 209 2.83 -10.42 12.67
C GLY A 209 2.43 -11.84 12.30
N ASN A 210 3.34 -12.81 12.39
CA ASN A 210 2.99 -14.21 12.15
C ASN A 210 1.86 -14.75 13.05
N ALA A 211 1.62 -14.14 14.22
CA ALA A 211 0.52 -14.54 15.09
C ALA A 211 -0.84 -13.94 14.69
N SER A 212 -0.89 -13.00 13.73
CA SER A 212 -2.12 -12.36 13.26
C SER A 212 -3.11 -13.37 12.67
N VAL A 213 -4.31 -12.91 12.33
CA VAL A 213 -5.29 -13.70 11.59
C VAL A 213 -4.83 -14.07 10.17
N GLU A 214 -3.91 -13.30 9.57
CA GLU A 214 -3.41 -13.57 8.21
C GLU A 214 -2.57 -14.85 8.16
N VAL A 215 -1.76 -15.09 9.20
CA VAL A 215 -0.76 -16.19 9.21
C VAL A 215 -1.12 -17.28 10.23
N GLY A 216 -1.69 -16.92 11.38
CA GLY A 216 -2.19 -17.87 12.37
C GLY A 216 -1.10 -18.63 13.18
N LEU A 217 0.16 -18.23 13.09
CA LEU A 217 1.30 -18.89 13.75
C LEU A 217 1.70 -18.17 15.05
N SER A 218 1.11 -18.61 16.16
CA SER A 218 1.49 -18.14 17.49
C SER A 218 2.85 -18.69 17.95
N PRO A 219 3.64 -17.95 18.77
CA PRO A 219 4.90 -18.46 19.28
C PRO A 219 4.72 -19.74 20.10
N ARG A 220 5.68 -20.66 19.94
CA ARG A 220 5.78 -21.90 20.71
C ARG A 220 7.01 -21.86 21.62
N GLY A 221 7.00 -22.65 22.68
CA GLY A 221 8.09 -22.72 23.67
C GLY A 221 7.78 -21.95 24.94
N VAL A 222 8.83 -21.52 25.65
CA VAL A 222 8.72 -20.76 26.91
C VAL A 222 8.31 -19.33 26.60
N ARG A 223 7.25 -18.86 27.26
CA ARG A 223 6.67 -17.52 27.05
C ARG A 223 6.52 -16.82 28.39
N GLY A 224 6.65 -15.49 28.36
CA GLY A 224 6.34 -14.65 29.52
C GLY A 224 4.83 -14.43 29.64
N PRO A 225 4.31 -14.09 30.84
CA PRO A 225 2.88 -13.91 31.09
C PRO A 225 2.20 -12.91 30.14
N LEU A 226 2.88 -11.82 29.78
CA LEU A 226 2.35 -10.82 28.86
C LEU A 226 2.14 -11.40 27.45
N VAL A 227 3.09 -12.20 26.96
CA VAL A 227 2.96 -12.86 25.66
C VAL A 227 1.83 -13.88 25.71
N GLU A 228 1.65 -14.57 26.84
CA GLU A 228 0.53 -15.48 27.05
C GLU A 228 -0.83 -14.78 27.08
N GLU A 229 -0.90 -13.59 27.66
CA GLU A 229 -2.08 -12.74 27.66
C GLU A 229 -2.43 -12.27 26.24
N ILE A 230 -1.45 -11.66 25.55
CA ILE A 230 -1.64 -11.04 24.23
C ILE A 230 -2.00 -12.07 23.16
N GLN A 231 -1.39 -13.26 23.17
CA GLN A 231 -1.59 -14.25 22.10
C GLN A 231 -2.92 -15.01 22.21
N ASN A 232 -3.71 -14.81 23.27
CA ASN A 232 -5.05 -15.40 23.36
C ASN A 232 -5.88 -14.94 22.16
N ARG A 233 -6.70 -15.85 21.63
CA ARG A 233 -7.47 -15.60 20.41
C ARG A 233 -8.94 -15.32 20.71
N THR A 234 -9.52 -14.38 19.97
CA THR A 234 -10.97 -14.14 19.93
C THR A 234 -11.69 -15.29 19.23
N ALA A 235 -13.02 -15.24 19.18
CA ALA A 235 -13.80 -16.23 18.44
C ALA A 235 -13.52 -16.18 16.93
N GLU A 236 -13.16 -15.00 16.43
CA GLU A 236 -12.77 -14.72 15.04
C GLU A 236 -11.33 -15.10 14.75
N GLY A 237 -10.57 -15.52 15.78
CA GLY A 237 -9.21 -15.99 15.66
C GLY A 237 -8.15 -14.90 15.81
N ASP A 238 -8.50 -13.62 15.98
CA ASP A 238 -7.50 -12.56 16.18
C ASP A 238 -6.89 -12.60 17.58
N ILE A 239 -5.66 -12.14 17.73
CA ILE A 239 -5.01 -12.09 19.05
C ILE A 239 -5.54 -10.89 19.86
N TYR A 240 -5.50 -11.00 21.19
CA TYR A 240 -5.99 -9.95 22.11
C TYR A 240 -5.18 -8.65 22.09
N ALA A 241 -4.08 -8.58 21.33
CA ALA A 241 -3.22 -7.39 21.21
C ALA A 241 -4.01 -6.10 20.98
N MET A 242 -4.89 -6.09 19.98
CA MET A 242 -5.67 -4.91 19.61
C MET A 242 -6.57 -4.47 20.76
N GLN A 243 -7.40 -5.39 21.26
CA GLN A 243 -8.36 -5.13 22.33
C GLN A 243 -7.68 -4.60 23.60
N LEU A 244 -6.52 -5.16 23.97
CA LEU A 244 -5.77 -4.75 25.16
C LEU A 244 -5.18 -3.34 25.01
N LEU A 245 -4.70 -2.99 23.81
CA LEU A 245 -4.16 -1.66 23.53
C LEU A 245 -5.27 -0.61 23.43
N GLU A 246 -6.36 -0.88 22.71
CA GLU A 246 -7.52 0.03 22.58
C GLU A 246 -8.19 0.31 23.93
N ALA A 247 -8.20 -0.66 24.84
CA ALA A 247 -8.73 -0.47 26.19
C ALA A 247 -7.83 0.41 27.07
N HIS A 248 -6.59 0.70 26.67
CA HIS A 248 -5.65 1.46 27.47
C HIS A 248 -5.64 2.96 27.06
N PRO A 249 -5.96 3.90 27.96
CA PRO A 249 -6.14 5.32 27.61
C PRO A 249 -4.86 6.01 27.08
N ASN A 250 -3.70 5.43 27.37
CA ASN A 250 -2.41 5.97 26.94
C ASN A 250 -1.89 5.38 25.62
N ALA A 251 -2.58 4.43 24.99
CA ALA A 251 -2.15 3.85 23.73
C ALA A 251 -2.96 4.43 22.56
N LYS A 252 -2.28 4.81 21.50
CA LYS A 252 -2.87 5.16 20.21
C LYS A 252 -2.27 4.26 19.14
N ILE A 253 -3.13 3.63 18.35
CA ILE A 253 -2.75 2.69 17.30
C ILE A 253 -2.94 3.38 15.95
N PHE A 254 -1.90 3.31 15.12
CA PHE A 254 -1.90 3.78 13.74
C PHE A 254 -1.69 2.55 12.85
N LEU A 255 -2.79 1.97 12.37
CA LEU A 255 -2.77 0.87 11.41
C LEU A 255 -2.68 1.43 9.99
N GLU A 256 -2.16 0.64 9.07
CA GLU A 256 -2.00 1.04 7.66
C GLU A 256 -1.16 2.33 7.54
N HIS A 257 -0.17 2.48 8.43
CA HIS A 257 0.79 3.58 8.44
C HIS A 257 2.20 3.01 8.41
N THR A 258 3.00 3.46 7.44
CA THR A 258 4.39 3.04 7.28
C THR A 258 5.34 4.16 7.68
N VAL A 259 6.33 3.81 8.49
CA VAL A 259 7.42 4.72 8.87
C VAL A 259 8.53 4.58 7.85
N TYR A 260 8.81 5.66 7.12
CA TYR A 260 9.86 5.70 6.09
C TYR A 260 11.04 6.60 6.44
N ASP A 261 10.90 7.47 7.44
CA ASP A 261 11.95 8.34 7.95
C ASP A 261 11.70 8.67 9.44
N ALA A 262 12.74 9.12 10.14
CA ALA A 262 12.65 9.63 11.50
C ALA A 262 13.64 10.79 11.68
N VAL A 263 13.11 12.00 11.85
CA VAL A 263 13.91 13.21 12.05
C VAL A 263 14.11 13.43 13.53
N THR A 264 15.37 13.54 13.96
CA THR A 264 15.71 13.78 15.36
C THR A 264 16.36 15.14 15.59
N THR A 265 15.96 15.82 16.67
CA THR A 265 16.62 17.04 17.17
C THR A 265 16.94 16.85 18.65
N ASP A 266 18.19 17.10 19.04
CA ASP A 266 18.66 16.98 20.44
C ASP A 266 18.31 15.64 21.13
N GLY A 267 18.29 14.55 20.36
CA GLY A 267 17.98 13.20 20.85
C GLY A 267 16.49 12.89 20.98
N ALA A 268 15.60 13.77 20.53
CA ALA A 268 14.15 13.53 20.45
C ALA A 268 13.70 13.40 18.99
N ILE A 269 12.73 12.51 18.72
CA ILE A 269 12.06 12.41 17.42
C ILE A 269 11.10 13.59 17.29
N VAL A 270 11.21 14.34 16.19
CA VAL A 270 10.40 15.53 15.90
C VAL A 270 9.51 15.38 14.66
N SER A 271 9.83 14.44 13.77
CA SER A 271 9.02 14.07 12.61
C SER A 271 9.33 12.66 12.15
#